data_AF-A0A3M0WEA4-F1
#
_entry.id   AF-A0A3M0WEA4-F1
#
_cell.length_a   1.000
_cell.length_b   1.000
_cell.length_c   1.000
_cell.angle_alpha   90.00
_cell.angle_beta   90.00
_cell.angle_gamma   90.00
#
_symmetry.space_group_name_H-M   'P 1'
#
loop_
_entity.id
_entity.type
_entity.pdbx_description
1 polymer ?
#
loop_
_entity_poly.entity_id
_entity_poly.type
_entity_poly.pdbx_seq_one_letter_code
_entity_poly.pdbx_strand_id
1 'polypeptide(L)'
;MRKKLAFKLFILIMGSFLVIMVVSDFYKYSSVKDITYTISKENVENQLKTKLASLDAFFREKLQIASILRYNPTLINWLKSVERNQDLQNDPTYLQIVNYLNQLKQKDPDLKSVFFASDHSQLYYDFSGYVSEPNYYLNNRPWYQEVKRKLKMEYSA
;
A
#
# COMPACT_ATOMS: atom_id res chain seq x y z
N MET A 1 26.98 7.85 75.59
CA MET A 1 26.76 9.21 75.02
C MET A 1 27.15 9.33 73.53
N ARG A 2 28.34 8.86 73.11
CA ARG A 2 28.83 8.92 71.71
C ARG A 2 27.91 8.28 70.64
N LYS A 3 27.28 7.13 70.92
CA LYS A 3 26.36 6.44 69.99
C LYS A 3 25.11 7.28 69.63
N LYS A 4 24.56 8.05 70.58
CA LYS A 4 23.40 8.93 70.33
C LYS A 4 23.76 10.14 69.46
N LEU A 5 25.01 10.62 69.54
CA LEU A 5 25.51 11.74 68.73
C LEU A 5 25.79 11.31 67.29
N ALA A 6 26.45 10.15 67.11
CA ALA A 6 26.68 9.55 65.79
C ALA A 6 25.37 9.23 65.06
N PHE A 7 24.36 8.73 65.78
CA PHE A 7 23.04 8.46 65.21
C PHE A 7 22.30 9.73 64.76
N LYS A 8 22.41 10.83 65.52
CA LYS A 8 21.85 12.14 65.11
C LYS A 8 22.52 12.68 63.85
N LEU A 9 23.85 12.59 63.74
CA LEU A 9 24.60 12.98 62.54
C LEU A 9 24.22 12.13 61.32
N PHE A 10 24.07 10.82 61.52
CA PHE A 10 23.64 9.90 60.47
C PHE A 10 22.25 10.23 59.92
N ILE A 11 21.28 10.51 60.79
CA ILE A 11 19.93 10.93 60.37
C ILE A 11 19.97 12.23 59.58
N LEU A 12 20.84 13.17 59.96
CA LEU A 12 20.94 14.47 59.30
C LEU A 12 21.49 14.35 57.88
N ILE A 13 22.53 13.53 57.69
CA ILE A 13 23.13 13.25 56.37
C ILE A 13 22.16 12.45 55.49
N MET A 14 21.46 11.46 56.07
CA MET A 14 20.52 10.65 55.30
C MET A 14 19.26 11.45 54.93
N GLY A 15 18.82 12.35 55.80
CA GLY A 15 17.75 13.30 55.53
C GLY A 15 18.10 14.28 54.41
N SER A 16 19.32 14.84 54.41
CA SER A 16 19.74 15.72 53.31
C SER A 16 19.87 14.96 51.99
N PHE A 17 20.36 13.72 52.01
CA PHE A 17 20.45 12.86 50.82
C PHE A 17 19.07 12.56 50.23
N LEU A 18 18.08 12.23 51.07
CA LEU A 18 16.70 12.02 50.66
C LEU A 18 16.08 13.26 50.02
N VAL A 19 16.31 14.45 50.58
CA VAL A 19 15.81 15.70 50.01
C VAL A 19 16.39 15.95 48.61
N ILE A 20 17.69 15.73 48.42
CA ILE A 20 18.34 15.89 47.11
C ILE A 20 17.78 14.90 46.09
N MET A 21 17.51 13.64 46.48
CA MET A 21 16.87 12.64 45.63
C MET A 21 15.48 13.08 45.18
N VAL A 22 14.62 13.49 46.13
CA VAL A 22 13.23 13.91 45.82
C VAL A 22 13.22 15.12 44.88
N VAL A 23 14.11 16.09 45.10
CA VAL A 23 14.24 17.25 44.23
C VAL A 23 14.74 16.86 42.84
N SER A 24 15.73 15.96 42.74
CA SER A 24 16.23 15.45 41.45
C SER A 24 15.15 14.71 40.67
N ASP A 25 14.36 13.88 41.34
CA ASP A 25 13.29 13.11 40.72
C ASP A 25 12.14 14.00 40.25
N PHE A 26 11.83 15.07 41.00
CA PHE A 26 10.85 16.07 40.59
C PHE A 26 11.27 16.81 39.32
N TYR A 27 12.54 17.21 39.20
CA TYR A 27 13.07 17.85 37.98
C TYR A 27 13.11 16.89 36.78
N LYS A 28 13.43 15.60 36.99
CA LYS A 28 13.42 14.60 35.91
C LYS A 28 12.00 14.31 35.41
N TYR A 29 11.02 14.26 36.31
CA TYR A 29 9.64 13.91 35.96
C TYR A 29 9.01 14.89 34.96
N SER A 30 9.26 16.20 35.10
CA SER A 30 8.71 17.20 34.17
C SER A 30 9.37 17.12 32.78
N SER A 31 10.70 17.00 32.71
CA SER A 31 11.40 16.92 31.42
C SER A 31 11.16 15.61 30.67
N VAL A 32 11.03 14.48 31.37
CA VAL A 32 10.81 13.18 30.74
C VAL A 32 9.42 13.10 30.08
N LYS A 33 8.41 13.79 30.63
CA LYS A 33 7.03 13.73 30.12
C LYS A 33 6.90 14.38 28.73
N ASP A 34 7.48 15.56 28.55
CA ASP A 34 7.43 16.30 27.28
C ASP A 34 8.30 15.65 26.20
N ILE A 35 9.47 15.14 26.60
CA ILE A 35 10.37 14.37 25.72
C ILE A 35 9.69 13.09 25.25
N THR A 36 9.05 12.33 26.15
CA THR A 36 8.38 11.08 25.81
C THR A 36 7.18 11.32 24.89
N TYR A 37 6.39 12.36 25.12
CA TYR A 37 5.26 12.71 24.26
C TYR A 37 5.72 13.12 22.86
N THR A 38 6.74 13.97 22.78
CA THR A 38 7.29 14.46 21.50
C THR A 38 7.92 13.33 20.70
N ILE A 39 8.78 12.51 21.32
CA ILE A 39 9.42 11.35 20.68
C ILE A 39 8.36 10.34 20.22
N SER A 40 7.33 10.09 21.03
CA SER A 40 6.27 9.15 20.65
C SER A 40 5.49 9.63 19.43
N LYS A 41 5.14 10.93 19.39
CA LYS A 41 4.45 11.53 18.24
C LYS A 41 5.32 11.54 16.99
N GLU A 42 6.57 11.97 17.11
CA GLU A 42 7.52 12.00 16.00
C GLU A 42 7.78 10.59 15.45
N ASN A 43 7.91 9.58 16.32
CA ASN A 43 8.07 8.19 15.91
C ASN A 43 6.82 7.67 15.16
N VAL A 44 5.61 8.00 15.62
CA VAL A 44 4.37 7.65 14.91
C VAL A 44 4.29 8.35 13.54
N GLU A 45 4.62 9.64 13.46
CA GLU A 45 4.63 10.38 12.20
C GLU A 45 5.68 9.84 11.22
N ASN A 46 6.88 9.51 11.70
CA ASN A 46 7.94 8.93 10.88
C ASN A 46 7.56 7.53 10.40
N GLN A 47 6.99 6.68 11.27
CA GLN A 47 6.48 5.38 10.85
C GLN A 47 5.36 5.51 9.82
N LEU A 48 4.44 6.47 9.99
CA LEU A 48 3.39 6.73 9.02
C LEU A 48 3.97 7.18 7.67
N LYS A 49 4.92 8.13 7.68
CA LYS A 49 5.62 8.58 6.47
C LYS A 49 6.32 7.43 5.76
N THR A 50 7.04 6.59 6.50
CA THR A 50 7.70 5.41 5.93
C THR A 50 6.69 4.45 5.32
N LYS A 51 5.59 4.16 6.02
CA LYS A 51 4.52 3.30 5.50
C LYS A 51 3.86 3.86 4.25
N LEU A 52 3.59 5.16 4.21
CA LEU A 52 3.05 5.85 3.04
C LEU A 52 4.04 5.78 1.87
N ALA A 53 5.33 6.04 2.12
CA ALA A 53 6.37 5.93 1.09
C ALA A 53 6.49 4.50 0.53
N SER A 54 6.41 3.48 1.39
CA SER A 54 6.38 2.08 0.99
C SER A 54 5.13 1.74 0.17
N LEU A 55 3.96 2.26 0.58
CA LEU A 55 2.71 2.07 -0.16
C LEU A 55 2.76 2.73 -1.54
N ASP A 56 3.29 3.94 -1.63
CA ASP A 56 3.48 4.64 -2.89
C ASP A 56 4.47 3.90 -3.79
N ALA A 57 5.58 3.40 -3.24
CA ALA A 57 6.55 2.60 -3.98
C ALA A 57 5.91 1.31 -4.51
N PHE A 58 5.13 0.62 -3.67
CA PHE A 58 4.36 -0.55 -4.06
C PHE A 58 3.44 -0.24 -5.24
N PHE A 59 2.60 0.80 -5.17
CA PHE A 59 1.71 1.16 -6.27
C PHE A 59 2.48 1.58 -7.54
N ARG A 60 3.57 2.33 -7.41
CA ARG A 60 4.41 2.73 -8.55
C ARG A 60 4.97 1.51 -9.28
N GLU A 61 5.48 0.53 -8.56
CA GLU A 61 5.98 -0.72 -9.12
C GLU A 61 4.86 -1.45 -9.90
N LYS A 62 3.66 -1.59 -9.31
CA LYS A 62 2.55 -2.28 -10.00
C LYS A 62 2.01 -1.49 -11.20
N LEU A 63 2.03 -0.16 -11.15
CA LEU A 63 1.62 0.70 -12.27
C LEU A 63 2.56 0.60 -13.48
N GLN A 64 3.84 0.27 -13.29
CA GLN A 64 4.76 0.04 -14.41
C GLN A 64 4.32 -1.16 -15.25
N ILE A 65 3.84 -2.24 -14.62
CA ILE A 65 3.29 -3.40 -15.32
C ILE A 65 2.12 -2.97 -16.21
N ALA A 66 1.16 -2.22 -15.65
CA ALA A 66 0.02 -1.69 -16.41
C ALA A 66 0.46 -0.78 -17.57
N SER A 67 1.53 0.00 -17.38
CA SER A 67 2.07 0.91 -18.40
C SER A 67 2.69 0.14 -19.57
N ILE A 68 3.48 -0.89 -19.31
CA ILE A 68 4.06 -1.76 -20.35
C ILE A 68 2.95 -2.41 -21.18
N LEU A 69 1.91 -2.89 -20.50
CA LEU A 69 0.77 -3.54 -21.14
C LEU A 69 -0.05 -2.58 -22.02
N ARG A 70 -0.25 -1.34 -21.56
CA ARG A 70 -0.97 -0.31 -22.30
C ARG A 70 -0.38 -0.03 -23.69
N TYR A 71 0.94 -0.16 -23.84
CA TYR A 71 1.63 0.14 -25.10
C TYR A 71 1.93 -1.10 -25.95
N ASN A 72 1.43 -2.28 -25.57
CA ASN A 72 1.62 -3.49 -26.36
C ASN A 72 0.68 -3.50 -27.59
N PRO A 73 1.20 -3.37 -28.83
CA PRO A 73 0.36 -3.25 -30.02
C PRO A 73 -0.42 -4.53 -30.33
N THR A 74 0.15 -5.71 -30.05
CA THR A 74 -0.52 -7.00 -30.22
C THR A 74 -1.77 -7.07 -29.35
N LEU A 75 -1.63 -6.69 -28.08
CA LEU A 75 -2.75 -6.67 -27.14
C LEU A 75 -3.82 -5.64 -27.55
N ILE A 76 -3.41 -4.42 -27.94
CA ILE A 76 -4.35 -3.38 -28.38
C ILE A 76 -5.13 -3.85 -29.62
N ASN A 77 -4.45 -4.43 -30.60
CA ASN A 77 -5.08 -4.90 -31.83
C ASN A 77 -6.04 -6.04 -31.55
N TRP A 78 -5.64 -6.99 -30.71
CA TRP A 78 -6.49 -8.10 -30.30
C TRP A 78 -7.74 -7.62 -29.54
N LEU A 79 -7.60 -6.68 -28.60
CA LEU A 79 -8.75 -6.10 -27.88
C LEU A 79 -9.73 -5.37 -28.80
N LYS A 80 -9.27 -4.83 -29.93
CA LYS A 80 -10.10 -4.18 -30.93
C LYS A 80 -10.81 -5.16 -31.86
N SER A 81 -10.25 -6.35 -32.07
CA SER A 81 -10.79 -7.34 -33.00
C SER A 81 -11.64 -8.42 -32.32
N VAL A 82 -11.43 -8.68 -31.03
CA VAL A 82 -12.09 -9.78 -30.32
C VAL A 82 -13.59 -9.55 -30.20
N GLU A 83 -14.38 -10.50 -30.68
CA GLU A 83 -15.83 -10.47 -30.55
C GLU A 83 -16.28 -11.13 -29.23
N ARG A 84 -17.45 -10.73 -28.71
CA ARG A 84 -17.97 -11.24 -27.43
C ARG A 84 -18.17 -12.76 -27.41
N ASN A 85 -18.58 -13.33 -28.55
CA ASN A 85 -18.92 -14.75 -28.67
C ASN A 85 -17.87 -15.54 -29.48
N GLN A 86 -16.69 -14.96 -29.68
CA GLN A 86 -15.61 -15.62 -30.40
C GLN A 86 -15.12 -16.85 -29.62
N ASP A 87 -14.85 -17.96 -30.32
CA ASP A 87 -14.13 -19.07 -29.72
C ASP A 87 -12.66 -18.68 -29.50
N LEU A 88 -12.26 -18.58 -28.23
CA LEU A 88 -10.91 -18.20 -27.83
C LEU A 88 -10.02 -19.42 -27.55
N GLN A 89 -10.56 -20.63 -27.50
CA GLN A 89 -9.76 -21.83 -27.17
C GLN A 89 -8.65 -22.09 -28.20
N ASN A 90 -8.91 -21.71 -29.46
CA ASN A 90 -8.00 -21.90 -30.57
C ASN A 90 -7.39 -20.57 -31.06
N ASP A 91 -7.58 -19.46 -30.35
CA ASP A 91 -7.01 -18.17 -30.71
C ASP A 91 -5.55 -18.09 -30.23
N PRO A 92 -4.55 -18.17 -31.14
CA PRO A 92 -3.15 -18.20 -30.75
C PRO A 92 -2.70 -16.89 -30.09
N THR A 93 -3.29 -15.75 -30.46
CA THR A 93 -2.97 -14.45 -29.85
C THR A 93 -3.54 -14.37 -28.44
N TYR A 94 -4.76 -14.85 -28.22
CA TYR A 94 -5.34 -14.94 -26.88
C TYR A 94 -4.50 -15.84 -25.95
N LEU A 95 -4.12 -17.02 -26.43
CA LEU A 95 -3.30 -17.95 -25.65
C LEU A 95 -1.94 -17.34 -25.27
N GLN A 96 -1.31 -16.58 -26.17
CA GLN A 96 -0.09 -15.83 -25.87
C GLN A 96 -0.30 -14.78 -24.78
N ILE A 97 -1.40 -14.03 -24.84
CA ILE A 97 -1.75 -13.01 -23.84
C ILE A 97 -1.96 -13.67 -22.46
N VAL A 98 -2.75 -14.75 -22.40
CA VAL A 98 -3.02 -15.47 -21.13
C VAL A 98 -1.74 -16.07 -20.55
N ASN A 99 -0.87 -16.65 -21.38
CA ASN A 99 0.43 -17.15 -20.94
C ASN A 99 1.30 -16.03 -20.35
N TYR A 100 1.34 -14.88 -21.01
CA TYR A 100 2.08 -13.73 -20.52
C TYR A 100 1.54 -13.21 -19.17
N LEU A 101 0.22 -13.13 -19.02
CA LEU A 101 -0.41 -12.77 -17.73
C LEU A 101 -0.07 -13.77 -16.62
N ASN A 102 -0.05 -15.06 -16.93
CA ASN A 102 0.36 -16.09 -15.97
C ASN A 102 1.83 -15.95 -15.55
N GLN A 103 2.74 -15.61 -16.47
CA GLN A 103 4.14 -15.33 -16.15
C GLN A 103 4.29 -14.12 -15.23
N LEU A 104 3.51 -13.05 -15.47
CA LEU A 104 3.51 -11.87 -14.59
C LEU A 104 3.08 -12.23 -13.17
N LYS A 105 2.00 -13.01 -13.02
CA LYS A 105 1.51 -13.48 -11.72
C LYS A 105 2.52 -14.39 -11.00
N GLN A 106 3.23 -15.26 -11.72
CA GLN A 106 4.26 -16.12 -11.12
C GLN A 106 5.47 -15.31 -10.63
N LYS A 107 5.83 -14.26 -11.36
CA LYS A 107 6.96 -13.38 -10.99
C LYS A 107 6.64 -12.50 -9.78
N ASP A 108 5.38 -12.13 -9.61
CA ASP A 108 4.93 -11.18 -8.59
C ASP A 108 3.76 -11.76 -7.79
N PRO A 109 4.03 -12.43 -6.65
CA PRO A 109 2.98 -13.09 -5.86
C PRO A 109 1.99 -12.11 -5.21
N ASP A 110 2.35 -10.83 -5.06
CA ASP A 110 1.45 -9.79 -4.54
C ASP A 110 0.42 -9.35 -5.60
N LEU A 111 0.64 -9.73 -6.86
CA LEU A 111 -0.23 -9.42 -7.98
C LEU A 111 -1.44 -10.38 -8.01
N LYS A 112 -2.50 -9.98 -7.30
CA LYS A 112 -3.72 -10.80 -7.19
C LYS A 112 -4.44 -10.99 -8.54
N SER A 113 -4.52 -9.93 -9.35
CA SER A 113 -5.15 -10.00 -10.68
C SER A 113 -4.63 -8.91 -11.62
N VAL A 114 -4.38 -9.31 -12.86
CA VAL A 114 -4.17 -8.43 -14.01
C VAL A 114 -5.18 -8.82 -15.05
N PHE A 115 -5.91 -7.83 -15.55
CA PHE A 115 -6.93 -8.02 -16.55
C PHE A 115 -6.93 -6.90 -17.57
N PHE A 116 -7.41 -7.22 -18.76
CA PHE A 116 -7.68 -6.26 -19.83
C PHE A 116 -9.14 -6.25 -20.15
N ALA A 117 -9.66 -5.09 -20.51
CA ALA A 117 -11.07 -4.90 -20.78
C ALA A 117 -11.24 -4.33 -22.18
N SER A 118 -12.12 -4.93 -22.98
CA SER A 118 -12.42 -4.46 -24.33
C SER A 118 -13.77 -3.75 -24.35
N ASP A 119 -13.78 -2.49 -24.80
CA ASP A 119 -15.02 -1.77 -25.08
C ASP A 119 -15.76 -2.38 -26.28
N HIS A 120 -15.04 -3.10 -27.16
CA HIS A 120 -15.64 -3.76 -28.31
C HIS A 120 -16.43 -5.01 -27.90
N SER A 121 -15.81 -5.93 -27.15
CA SER A 121 -16.49 -7.17 -26.71
C SER A 121 -17.37 -6.98 -25.48
N GLN A 122 -17.19 -5.88 -24.73
CA GLN A 122 -17.81 -5.63 -23.43
C GLN A 122 -17.43 -6.66 -22.35
N LEU A 123 -16.30 -7.36 -22.54
CA LEU A 123 -15.75 -8.34 -21.61
C LEU A 123 -14.41 -7.87 -21.02
N TYR A 124 -13.98 -8.55 -19.96
CA TYR A 124 -12.60 -8.51 -19.52
C TYR A 124 -11.97 -9.91 -19.55
N TYR A 125 -10.64 -9.91 -19.66
CA TYR A 125 -9.80 -11.08 -19.86
C TYR A 125 -8.69 -11.05 -18.83
N ASP A 126 -8.50 -12.14 -18.10
CA ASP A 126 -7.46 -12.30 -17.10
C ASP A 126 -6.69 -13.62 -17.28
N PHE A 127 -5.79 -13.93 -16.35
CA PHE A 127 -4.99 -15.17 -16.40
C PHE A 127 -5.82 -16.46 -16.25
N SER A 128 -7.04 -16.37 -15.71
CA SER A 128 -7.96 -17.50 -15.50
C SER A 128 -8.94 -17.71 -16.66
N GLY A 129 -9.01 -16.75 -17.58
CA GLY A 129 -9.88 -16.81 -18.76
C GLY A 129 -10.57 -15.48 -19.01
N TYR A 130 -11.87 -15.55 -19.27
CA TYR A 130 -12.74 -14.39 -19.44
C TYR A 130 -14.07 -14.63 -18.76
N VAL A 131 -14.73 -13.56 -18.34
CA VAL A 131 -16.09 -13.68 -17.78
C VAL A 131 -17.10 -13.67 -18.90
N SER A 132 -17.72 -14.82 -19.16
CA SER A 132 -18.72 -15.03 -20.21
C SER A 132 -20.16 -14.97 -19.72
N GLU A 133 -20.39 -14.60 -18.45
CA GLU A 133 -21.75 -14.56 -17.89
C GLU A 133 -22.68 -13.72 -18.80
N PRO A 134 -23.88 -14.22 -19.16
CA PRO A 134 -24.75 -13.56 -20.14
C PRO A 134 -25.06 -12.10 -19.79
N ASN A 135 -25.15 -11.81 -18.50
CA ASN A 135 -25.49 -10.49 -17.94
C ASN A 135 -24.26 -9.64 -17.59
N TYR A 136 -23.05 -10.13 -17.87
CA TYR A 136 -21.84 -9.36 -17.69
C TYR A 136 -21.64 -8.39 -18.85
N TYR A 137 -21.67 -7.10 -18.52
CA TYR A 137 -21.31 -6.02 -19.43
C TYR A 137 -20.33 -5.08 -18.73
N LEU A 138 -19.20 -4.85 -19.39
CA LEU A 138 -18.14 -3.99 -18.91
C LEU A 138 -18.62 -2.56 -18.60
N ASN A 139 -19.49 -1.99 -19.45
CA ASN A 139 -20.09 -0.67 -19.22
C ASN A 139 -20.93 -0.59 -17.93
N ASN A 140 -21.41 -1.70 -17.37
CA ASN A 140 -22.17 -1.66 -16.11
C ASN A 140 -21.24 -1.60 -14.88
N ARG A 141 -19.92 -1.60 -15.06
CA ARG A 141 -18.95 -1.65 -13.96
C ARG A 141 -18.52 -0.24 -13.53
N PRO A 142 -18.70 0.13 -12.24
CA PRO A 142 -18.35 1.47 -11.75
C PRO A 142 -16.88 1.84 -12.00
N TRP A 143 -15.96 0.90 -11.79
CA TRP A 143 -14.53 1.12 -12.03
C TRP A 143 -14.20 1.42 -13.50
N TYR A 144 -14.94 0.81 -14.43
CA TYR A 144 -14.72 1.01 -15.86
C TYR A 144 -15.24 2.36 -16.32
N GLN A 145 -16.42 2.75 -15.81
CA GLN A 145 -16.98 4.08 -16.02
C GLN A 145 -16.05 5.17 -15.50
N GLU A 146 -15.44 4.95 -14.33
CA GLU A 146 -14.47 5.87 -13.75
C GLU A 146 -13.23 6.06 -14.65
N VAL A 147 -12.68 4.97 -15.21
CA VAL A 147 -11.55 5.05 -16.15
C VAL A 147 -11.94 5.76 -17.44
N LYS A 148 -13.09 5.43 -18.04
CA LYS A 148 -13.59 6.11 -19.26
C LYS A 148 -13.76 7.60 -19.02
N ARG A 149 -14.33 7.97 -17.88
CA ARG A 149 -14.53 9.36 -17.46
C ARG A 149 -13.19 10.10 -17.34
N LYS A 150 -12.19 9.51 -16.68
CA LYS A 150 -10.85 10.12 -16.54
C LYS A 150 -10.12 10.28 -17.87
N LEU A 151 -10.10 9.23 -18.70
CA LEU A 151 -9.47 9.30 -20.03
C LEU A 151 -10.11 10.38 -20.90
N LYS A 152 -11.45 10.49 -20.88
CA LYS A 152 -12.16 11.52 -21.65
C LYS A 152 -11.77 12.94 -21.22
N MET A 153 -11.48 13.17 -19.94
CA MET A 153 -11.00 14.47 -19.46
C MET A 153 -9.56 14.75 -19.90
N GLU A 154 -8.68 13.75 -19.85
CA GLU A 154 -7.27 13.87 -20.22
C GLU A 154 -7.05 14.16 -21.72
N TYR A 155 -7.97 13.69 -22.58
CA TYR A 155 -7.95 13.96 -24.02
C TYR A 155 -8.84 15.15 -24.47
N SER A 156 -9.51 15.83 -23.53
CA SER A 156 -10.33 17.04 -23.81
C SER A 156 -9.72 18.33 -23.24
N ALA A 157 -8.51 18.24 -22.65
CA ALA A 157 -7.71 19.35 -22.14
C ALA A 157 -6.47 19.54 -23.03
#